data_AF-A0AAW2VIP4-F1
#
_entry.id   AF-A0AAW2VIP4-F1
#
_cell.length_a   1.000
_cell.length_b   1.000
_cell.length_c   1.000
_cell.angle_alpha   90.00
_cell.angle_beta   90.00
_cell.angle_gamma   90.00
#
_symmetry.space_group_name_H-M   'P 1'
#
loop_
_entity.id
_entity.type
_entity.pdbx_description
1 polymer ?
#
loop_
_entity_poly.entity_id
_entity_poly.type
_entity_poly.pdbx_seq_one_letter_code
_entity_poly.pdbx_strand_id
1 'polypeptide(L)' 'MTKKPFVGQSAIVNGLLDLVHTDVYGPLSIPARGGFSYFITFTDDHSQYGCVDLMRYKSEAFERFKEYRLEVENPTNRK' A
#
# COMPACT_ATOMS: atom_id res chain seq x y z
N MET A 1 -5.24 15.62 19.01
CA MET A 1 -5.26 14.16 19.26
C MET A 1 -3.91 13.59 18.84
N THR A 2 -3.04 13.27 19.79
CA THR A 2 -1.76 12.62 19.49
C THR A 2 -1.98 11.12 19.57
N LYS A 3 -1.99 10.43 18.43
CA LYS A 3 -1.99 8.96 18.44
C LYS A 3 -0.72 8.50 19.13
N LYS A 4 -0.83 7.56 20.07
CA LYS A 4 0.36 6.92 20.64
C LYS A 4 1.15 6.27 19.49
N PRO A 5 2.48 6.43 19.45
CA PRO A 5 3.28 5.74 18.44
C PRO A 5 3.00 4.25 18.52
N PHE A 6 3.01 3.58 17.36
CA PHE A 6 2.84 2.14 17.30
C PHE A 6 3.95 1.51 18.15
N VAL A 7 3.59 0.86 19.27
CA VAL A 7 4.53 0.11 20.09
C VAL A 7 4.66 -1.28 19.46
N GLY A 8 5.15 -1.31 18.22
CA GLY A 8 5.69 -2.53 17.63
C GLY A 8 7.18 -2.52 17.91
N GLN A 9 7.75 -3.67 18.24
CA GLN A 9 9.18 -3.88 17.99
C GLN A 9 9.42 -3.33 16.57
N SER A 10 10.25 -2.30 16.42
CA SER A 10 10.87 -2.05 15.12
C SER A 10 11.74 -3.27 14.88
N ALA A 11 11.13 -4.34 14.36
CA ALA A 11 11.86 -5.47 13.86
C ALA A 11 12.85 -4.84 12.89
N ILE A 12 14.15 -5.03 13.12
CA ILE A 12 15.13 -4.65 12.12
C ILE A 12 14.78 -5.53 10.93
N VAL A 13 14.11 -4.93 9.95
CA VAL A 13 13.64 -5.61 8.75
C VAL A 13 14.89 -5.77 7.90
N ASN A 14 15.42 -6.98 7.84
CA ASN A 14 16.70 -7.26 7.19
C ASN A 14 16.53 -7.69 5.72
N GLY A 15 15.30 -8.07 5.32
CA GLY A 15 14.97 -8.54 3.99
C GLY A 15 13.98 -7.65 3.26
N LEU A 16 14.07 -7.66 1.92
CA LEU A 16 13.11 -7.02 1.03
C LEU A 16 11.73 -7.69 1.16
N LEU A 17 10.67 -6.89 1.30
CA LEU A 17 9.26 -7.35 1.46
C LEU A 17 8.96 -8.11 2.77
N ASP A 18 9.88 -8.15 3.73
CA ASP A 18 9.65 -8.79 5.04
C ASP A 18 8.53 -8.08 5.82
N LEU A 19 8.40 -6.76 5.66
CA LEU A 19 7.36 -5.96 6.27
C LEU A 19 6.87 -4.88 5.30
N VAL A 20 5.62 -5.02 4.86
CA VAL A 20 4.93 -4.03 4.04
C VAL A 20 3.84 -3.36 4.86
N HIS A 21 3.94 -2.04 5.01
CA HIS A 21 2.90 -1.22 5.59
C HIS A 21 1.87 -0.88 4.51
N THR A 22 0.60 -1.16 4.80
CA THR A 22 -0.52 -0.88 3.90
C THR A 22 -1.52 0.06 4.55
N ASP A 23 -1.94 1.09 3.84
CA ASP A 23 -2.99 2.01 4.29
C ASP A 23 -4.02 2.26 3.18
N VAL A 24 -5.28 2.46 3.56
CA VAL A 24 -6.39 2.78 2.65
C VAL A 24 -6.99 4.11 3.05
N TYR A 25 -7.01 5.04 2.10
CA TYR A 25 -7.56 6.37 2.29
C TYR A 25 -8.80 6.60 1.44
N GLY A 26 -9.78 7.30 2.01
CA GLY A 26 -10.99 7.74 1.31
C GLY A 26 -12.29 7.55 2.12
N PRO A 27 -13.43 8.03 1.60
CA PRO A 27 -13.59 8.66 0.28
C PRO A 27 -12.96 10.05 0.20
N LEU A 28 -12.28 10.34 -0.92
CA LEU A 28 -11.76 11.66 -1.26
C LEU A 28 -12.93 12.64 -1.44
N SER A 29 -12.78 13.86 -0.93
CA SER A 29 -13.79 14.91 -1.10
C SER A 29 -13.98 15.30 -2.57
N ILE A 30 -12.92 15.20 -3.37
CA ILE A 30 -12.92 15.38 -4.81
C ILE A 30 -12.37 14.09 -5.42
N PRO A 31 -13.19 13.34 -6.20
CA PRO A 31 -12.71 12.15 -6.88
C PRO A 31 -11.57 12.47 -7.85
N ALA A 32 -10.59 11.57 -7.94
CA ALA A 32 -9.57 11.64 -8.97
C ALA A 32 -10.18 11.40 -10.36
N ARG A 33 -9.40 11.71 -11.41
CA ARG A 33 -9.81 11.48 -12.80
C ARG A 33 -10.25 10.02 -13.00
N GLY A 34 -11.44 9.80 -13.55
CA GLY A 34 -12.00 8.47 -13.73
C GLY A 34 -12.90 7.98 -12.59
N GLY A 35 -13.22 8.85 -11.61
CA GLY A 35 -14.18 8.55 -10.55
C GLY A 35 -13.60 7.76 -9.37
N PHE A 36 -12.28 7.67 -9.26
CA PHE A 36 -11.62 7.02 -8.13
C PHE A 36 -11.73 7.90 -6.89
N SER A 37 -12.32 7.35 -5.84
CA SER A 37 -12.56 8.06 -4.59
C SER A 37 -11.74 7.51 -3.43
N TYR A 38 -10.99 6.43 -3.65
CA TYR A 38 -10.13 5.82 -2.65
C TYR A 38 -8.76 5.58 -3.24
N PHE A 39 -7.75 5.46 -2.39
CA PHE A 39 -6.45 4.92 -2.79
C PHE A 39 -5.89 4.03 -1.70
N ILE A 40 -5.03 3.11 -2.09
CA ILE A 40 -4.29 2.22 -1.21
C ILE A 40 -2.79 2.47 -1.42
N THR A 41 -2.03 2.49 -0.34
CA THR A 41 -0.57 2.63 -0.38
C THR A 41 0.09 1.38 0.17
N PHE A 42 1.16 0.94 -0.46
CA PHE A 42 2.02 -0.15 0.00
C PHE A 42 3.44 0.39 0.17
N THR A 43 4.00 0.31 1.38
CA THR A 43 5.35 0.78 1.67
C THR A 43 6.16 -0.36 2.26
N ASP A 44 7.20 -0.80 1.55
CA ASP A 44 8.17 -1.77 2.07
C ASP A 44 9.10 -1.08 3.07
N ASP A 45 9.20 -1.62 4.28
CA ASP A 45 9.97 -1.00 5.38
C ASP A 45 11.48 -1.08 5.13
N HIS A 46 11.95 -2.14 4.44
CA HIS A 46 13.37 -2.35 4.15
C HIS A 46 13.88 -1.47 3.01
N SER A 47 13.22 -1.50 1.83
CA SER A 47 13.64 -0.70 0.67
C SER A 47 13.10 0.72 0.66
N GLN A 48 12.13 1.03 1.54
CA GLN A 48 11.34 2.26 1.49
C GLN A 48 10.59 2.45 0.15
N TYR A 49 10.45 1.38 -0.65
CA TYR A 49 9.71 1.43 -1.89
C TYR A 49 8.21 1.57 -1.60
N GLY A 50 7.62 2.64 -2.13
CA GLY A 50 6.21 2.96 -2.00
C GLY A 50 5.46 2.79 -3.33
N CYS A 51 4.33 2.09 -3.31
CA CYS A 51 3.38 2.02 -4.42
C CYS A 51 2.03 2.63 -3.99
N VAL A 52 1.34 3.29 -4.92
CA VAL A 52 0.01 3.86 -4.70
C VAL A 52 -0.90 3.40 -5.83
N ASP A 53 -2.09 2.93 -5.46
CA ASP A 53 -3.09 2.49 -6.43
C ASP A 53 -4.48 3.09 -6.14
N LEU A 54 -5.21 3.42 -7.21
CA LEU A 54 -6.48 4.15 -7.18
C LEU A 54 -7.68 3.21 -7.25
N MET A 55 -8.64 3.38 -6.35
CA MET A 55 -9.82 2.53 -6.22
C MET A 55 -11.12 3.33 -6.30
N ARG A 56 -12.17 2.75 -6.90
CA ARG A 56 -13.50 3.40 -6.93
C ARG A 56 -14.27 3.09 -5.66
N TYR A 57 -14.13 1.87 -5.15
CA TYR A 57 -14.74 1.38 -3.92
C TYR A 57 -13.69 0.85 -2.96
N LYS A 58 -13.93 1.03 -1.65
CA LYS A 58 -13.06 0.48 -0.60
C LYS A 58 -12.94 -1.05 -0.66
N SER A 59 -13.93 -1.74 -1.22
CA SER A 59 -13.95 -3.20 -1.39
C SER A 59 -12.88 -3.71 -2.36
N GLU A 60 -12.33 -2.85 -3.22
CA GLU A 60 -11.26 -3.22 -4.17
C GLU A 60 -9.91 -3.43 -3.47
N ALA A 61 -9.75 -3.00 -2.21
CA ALA A 61 -8.47 -3.00 -1.49
C ALA A 61 -7.79 -4.37 -1.45
N PHE A 62 -8.56 -5.44 -1.25
CA PHE A 62 -8.01 -6.79 -1.19
C PHE A 62 -7.55 -7.30 -2.57
N GLU A 63 -8.22 -6.88 -3.64
CA GLU A 63 -7.81 -7.21 -5.00
C GLU A 63 -6.51 -6.51 -5.35
N ARG A 64 -6.39 -5.20 -5.04
CA ARG A 64 -5.15 -4.44 -5.27
C ARG A 64 -3.97 -4.97 -4.47
N PHE A 65 -4.20 -5.47 -3.25
CA PHE A 65 -3.15 -6.14 -2.47
C PHE A 65 -2.62 -7.41 -3.17
N LYS A 66 -3.49 -8.21 -3.81
CA LYS A 66 -3.04 -9.39 -4.56
C LYS A 66 -2.23 -9.00 -5.79
N GLU A 67 -2.66 -7.98 -6.51
CA GLU A 67 -1.94 -7.44 -7.67
C GLU A 67 -0.57 -6.93 -7.26
N TYR A 68 -0.49 -6.09 -6.22
CA TYR A 68 0.77 -5.61 -5.66
C TYR A 68 1.71 -6.78 -5.31
N ARG A 69 1.21 -7.80 -4.59
CA ARG A 69 2.01 -8.97 -4.23
C ARG A 69 2.60 -9.68 -5.47
N LEU A 70 1.77 -9.88 -6.50
CA LEU A 70 2.21 -10.51 -7.74
C LEU A 70 3.25 -9.67 -8.49
N GLU A 71 3.14 -8.35 -8.45
CA GLU A 71 4.11 -7.42 -9.05
C GLU A 71 5.46 -7.46 -8.34
N VAL A 72 5.47 -7.41 -7.00
CA VAL A 72 6.73 -7.38 -6.23
C VAL A 72 7.42 -8.73 -6.14
N GLU A 73 6.68 -9.85 -6.18
CA GLU A 73 7.26 -11.20 -6.20
C GLU A 73 7.78 -11.59 -7.60
N ASN A 74 7.38 -10.88 -8.66
CA ASN A 74 7.79 -11.18 -10.04
C ASN A 74 8.66 -10.05 -10.64
N PRO A 75 9.97 -10.01 -10.33
CA PRO A 75 10.89 -8.98 -10.84
C PRO A 75 11.09 -9.00 -12.37
N THR A 76 10.48 -9.96 -13.09
CA THR A 76 10.60 -10.14 -14.54
C THR A 76 9.49 -9.42 -15.32
N ASN A 77 8.50 -8.80 -14.65
CA ASN A 77 7.52 -7.92 -15.30
C ASN A 77 8.09 -6.53 -15.66
N ARG A 78 9.34 -6.48 -16.14
CA ARG A 78 9.83 -5.35 -16.92
C ARG A 78 9.14 -5.41 -18.29
N LYS A 79 8.11 -4.60 -18.47
CA LYS A 79 7.71 -4.16 -19.82
C LYS A 79 8.54 -2.94 -20.20
#